data_AF-A0A1M4RWZ2-F1
#
_entry.id   AF-A0A1M4RWZ2-F1
#
_cell.length_a   1.000
_cell.length_b   1.000
_cell.length_c   1.000
_cell.angle_alpha   90.00
_cell.angle_beta   90.00
_cell.angle_gamma   90.00
#
_symmetry.space_group_name_H-M   'P 1'
#
loop_
_entity.id
_entity.type
_entity.pdbx_description
1 polymer ?
#
loop_
_entity_poly.entity_id
_entity_poly.type
_entity_poly.pdbx_seq_one_letter_code
_entity_poly.pdbx_strand_id
1 'polypeptide(L)'
;TSRQALSNGSVTYKGRIIYVGSFMAGQTIEFRQYPTRLDLYDQAGTHFAAIPWPQPTQAQTHSRATINASKPPNRIITRPPRSPRSQPSQKL
;
A
#
# COMPACT_ATOMS: atom_id res chain seq x y z
N THR A 1 -13.43 1.34 9.49
CA THR A 1 -12.73 1.74 10.74
C THR A 1 -12.11 3.10 10.53
N SER A 2 -12.06 3.98 11.53
CA SER A 2 -11.40 5.29 11.41
C SER A 2 -10.40 5.54 12.53
N ARG A 3 -9.38 6.38 12.26
CA ARG A 3 -8.40 6.85 13.25
C ARG A 3 -7.98 8.28 12.91
N GLN A 4 -7.71 9.07 13.94
CA GLN A 4 -7.10 10.38 13.77
C GLN A 4 -5.61 10.23 13.47
N ALA A 5 -5.11 10.98 12.48
CA ALA A 5 -3.69 11.09 12.22
C ALA A 5 -3.01 11.94 13.30
N LEU A 6 -1.80 11.54 13.68
CA LEU A 6 -0.94 12.27 14.61
C LEU A 6 -0.49 13.61 13.99
N SER A 7 0.10 14.48 14.82
CA SER A 7 0.60 15.81 14.40
C SER A 7 1.63 15.79 13.27
N ASN A 8 2.34 14.66 13.11
CA ASN A 8 3.28 14.46 12.01
C ASN A 8 2.62 13.85 10.75
N GLY A 9 1.31 13.66 10.71
CA GLY A 9 0.61 13.04 9.57
C GLY A 9 0.79 11.52 9.48
N SER A 10 1.06 10.84 10.60
CA SER A 10 1.11 9.37 10.66
C SER A 10 -0.10 8.80 11.39
N VAL A 11 -0.51 7.58 11.04
CA VAL A 11 -1.66 6.89 11.64
C VAL A 11 -1.37 5.40 11.77
N THR A 12 -1.85 4.78 12.85
CA THR A 12 -1.65 3.35 13.09
C THR A 12 -2.85 2.53 12.62
N TYR A 13 -2.61 1.53 11.76
CA TYR A 13 -3.62 0.58 11.30
C TYR A 13 -3.11 -0.86 11.38
N LYS A 14 -3.79 -1.73 12.13
CA LYS A 14 -3.43 -3.16 12.33
C LYS A 14 -1.93 -3.37 12.61
N GLY A 15 -1.37 -2.59 13.53
CA GLY A 15 0.04 -2.66 13.93
C GLY A 15 1.03 -2.01 12.95
N ARG A 16 0.55 -1.28 11.93
CA ARG A 16 1.39 -0.57 10.95
C ARG A 16 1.29 0.93 11.11
N ILE A 17 2.41 1.61 10.91
CA ILE A 17 2.44 3.07 10.81
C ILE A 17 2.28 3.43 9.34
N ILE A 18 1.22 4.16 9.01
CA ILE A 18 0.96 4.69 7.67
C ILE A 18 1.20 6.20 7.73
N TYR A 19 2.10 6.70 6.90
CA TYR A 19 2.31 8.13 6.73
C TYR A 19 1.37 8.64 5.64
N VAL A 20 0.37 9.43 6.04
CA VAL A 20 -0.66 10.01 5.17
C VAL A 20 -0.32 11.44 4.72
N GLY A 21 0.78 11.99 5.23
CA GLY A 21 1.26 13.33 4.90
C GLY A 21 0.83 14.39 5.92
N SER A 22 1.64 15.45 6.04
CA SER A 22 1.44 16.53 7.02
C SER A 22 0.11 17.27 6.84
N PHE A 23 -0.42 17.34 5.61
CA PHE A 23 -1.71 17.97 5.31
C PHE A 23 -2.90 17.23 5.94
N MET A 24 -2.72 15.95 6.25
CA MET A 24 -3.70 15.11 6.94
C MET A 24 -3.47 15.09 8.46
N ALA A 25 -2.49 15.82 9.00
CA ALA A 25 -2.20 15.83 10.43
C ALA A 25 -3.42 16.31 11.24
N GLY A 26 -3.76 15.57 12.30
CA GLY A 26 -4.92 15.86 13.13
C GLY A 26 -6.27 15.53 12.48
N GLN A 27 -6.32 15.11 11.20
CA GLN A 27 -7.56 14.74 10.53
C GLN A 27 -7.95 13.29 10.80
N THR A 28 -9.26 13.01 10.74
CA THR A 28 -9.77 11.64 10.81
C THR A 28 -9.64 10.96 9.46
N ILE A 29 -9.00 9.81 9.45
CA ILE A 29 -8.82 8.96 8.27
C ILE A 29 -9.75 7.75 8.39
N GLU A 30 -10.59 7.53 7.39
CA GLU A 30 -11.39 6.31 7.26
C GLU A 30 -10.65 5.27 6.43
N PHE A 31 -10.62 4.04 6.94
CA PHE A 31 -10.00 2.89 6.32
C PHE A 31 -11.06 1.92 5.80
N ARG A 32 -11.00 1.62 4.50
CA ARG A 32 -11.79 0.56 3.85
C ARG A 32 -10.86 -0.53 3.35
N GLN A 33 -10.90 -1.68 4.01
CA GLN A 33 -10.04 -2.81 3.66
C GLN A 33 -10.77 -3.74 2.69
N TYR A 34 -10.08 -4.08 1.60
CA TYR A 34 -10.44 -5.10 0.62
C TYR A 34 -9.43 -6.27 0.71
N PRO A 35 -9.68 -7.39 0.01
CA PRO A 35 -8.76 -8.54 0.05
C PRO A 35 -7.33 -8.23 -0.37
N THR A 36 -7.12 -7.28 -1.31
CA THR A 36 -5.81 -6.97 -1.90
C THR A 36 -5.35 -5.53 -1.70
N ARG A 37 -6.15 -4.68 -1.03
CA ARG A 37 -5.84 -3.27 -0.83
C ARG A 37 -6.54 -2.65 0.37
N LEU A 38 -6.01 -1.53 0.83
CA LEU A 38 -6.56 -0.66 1.85
C LEU A 38 -6.74 0.73 1.25
N ASP A 39 -8.00 1.16 1.14
CA ASP A 39 -8.36 2.47 0.62
C ASP A 39 -8.53 3.44 1.81
N LEU A 40 -8.00 4.66 1.67
CA LEU A 40 -8.01 5.71 2.68
C LEU A 40 -8.87 6.87 2.19
N TYR A 41 -9.76 7.32 3.07
CA TYR A 41 -10.69 8.41 2.83
C TYR A 41 -10.51 9.48 3.89
N ASP A 42 -10.70 10.74 3.51
CA ASP A 42 -10.77 11.85 4.47
C ASP A 42 -12.14 11.87 5.17
N GLN A 43 -12.33 12.83 6.08
CA GLN A 43 -13.59 12.98 6.81
C GLN A 43 -14.79 13.35 5.91
N ALA A 44 -14.55 13.95 4.75
CA ALA A 44 -15.59 14.26 3.77
C ALA A 44 -15.97 13.03 2.91
N GLY A 45 -15.28 11.90 3.08
CA GLY A 45 -15.47 10.71 2.27
C GLY A 45 -14.74 10.75 0.92
N THR A 46 -13.78 11.66 0.75
CA THR A 46 -12.94 11.73 -0.45
C THR A 46 -11.85 10.66 -0.38
N HIS A 47 -11.80 9.79 -1.38
CA HIS A 47 -10.71 8.82 -1.53
C HIS A 47 -9.42 9.52 -1.95
N PHE A 48 -8.34 9.37 -1.17
CA PHE A 48 -7.07 10.04 -1.47
C PHE A 48 -5.86 9.10 -1.59
N ALA A 49 -5.93 7.87 -1.08
CA ALA A 49 -4.83 6.91 -1.22
C ALA A 49 -5.31 5.46 -1.21
N ALA A 50 -4.62 4.61 -1.98
CA ALA A 50 -4.80 3.17 -1.98
C ALA A 50 -3.47 2.47 -1.74
N ILE A 51 -3.44 1.56 -0.76
CA ILE A 51 -2.24 0.84 -0.35
C ILE A 51 -2.44 -0.64 -0.64
N PRO A 52 -1.52 -1.36 -1.32
CA PRO A 52 -1.62 -2.81 -1.44
C PRO A 52 -1.68 -3.46 -0.05
N TRP A 53 -2.58 -4.40 0.18
CA TRP A 53 -2.79 -4.96 1.52
C TRP A 53 -3.17 -6.45 1.44
N PRO A 54 -2.64 -7.33 2.33
CA PRO A 54 -1.78 -7.04 3.47
C PRO A 54 -0.34 -6.66 3.07
N GLN A 55 0.28 -5.80 3.87
CA GLN A 55 1.72 -5.49 3.77
C GLN A 55 2.55 -6.51 4.56
N PRO A 56 3.79 -6.82 4.16
CA PRO A 56 4.67 -7.74 4.89
C PRO A 56 4.96 -7.29 6.32
N THR A 57 4.94 -8.19 7.32
CA THR A 57 5.17 -7.90 8.76
C THR A 57 6.63 -7.61 9.09
N GLN A 58 6.88 -6.95 10.23
CA GLN A 58 8.25 -6.76 10.71
C GLN A 58 8.97 -8.10 10.90
N ALA A 59 8.24 -9.16 11.29
CA ALA A 59 8.76 -10.53 11.32
C ALA A 59 9.19 -11.05 9.93
N GLN A 60 8.64 -10.51 8.85
CA GLN A 60 8.95 -10.91 7.47
C GLN A 60 10.04 -10.02 6.83
N THR A 61 10.25 -8.79 7.30
CA THR A 61 11.14 -7.82 6.65
C THR A 61 12.22 -7.22 7.57
N HIS A 62 12.24 -7.60 8.85
CA HIS A 62 13.14 -7.08 9.90
C HIS A 62 13.15 -5.54 10.01
N SER A 63 12.20 -4.84 9.39
CA SER A 63 12.12 -3.38 9.32
C SER A 63 10.78 -2.89 9.85
N ARG A 64 10.79 -1.80 10.62
CA ARG A 64 9.57 -1.08 11.00
C ARG A 64 8.92 -0.57 9.70
N ALA A 65 7.90 -1.29 9.23
CA ALA A 65 7.24 -1.01 7.95
C ALA A 65 6.37 0.25 8.05
N THR A 66 7.02 1.42 8.01
CA THR A 66 6.36 2.69 7.74
C THR A 66 5.93 2.70 6.28
N ILE A 67 4.63 2.79 6.02
CA ILE A 67 4.08 2.81 4.67
C ILE A 67 3.84 4.27 4.30
N ASN A 68 4.48 4.76 3.24
CA ASN A 68 4.17 6.08 2.71
C ASN A 68 2.97 5.98 1.75
N ALA A 69 1.84 6.62 2.11
CA ALA A 69 0.62 6.57 1.30
C ALA A 69 0.73 7.36 -0.01
N SER A 70 1.59 8.39 -0.08
CA SER A 70 1.80 9.19 -1.31
C SER A 70 2.84 8.60 -2.27
N LYS A 71 3.64 7.65 -1.78
CA LYS A 71 4.54 6.80 -2.56
C LYS A 71 4.33 5.34 -2.15
N PRO A 72 3.20 4.72 -2.53
CA PRO A 72 2.99 3.32 -2.22
C PRO A 72 4.14 2.51 -2.85
N PRO A 73 4.80 1.60 -2.11
CA PRO A 73 5.89 0.80 -2.66
C PRO A 73 5.41 0.12 -3.95
N ASN A 74 6.23 0.23 -5.00
CA ASN A 74 5.94 -0.17 -6.37
C ASN A 74 5.09 -1.45 -6.44
N ARG A 75 4.03 -1.43 -7.27
CA ARG A 75 3.31 -2.63 -7.71
C ARG A 75 4.33 -3.75 -7.96
N ILE A 76 4.12 -4.92 -7.36
CA ILE A 76 4.60 -6.16 -7.98
C ILE A 76 3.80 -6.27 -9.28
N ILE A 77 4.35 -5.68 -10.35
CA ILE A 77 3.97 -6.06 -11.70
C ILE A 77 4.45 -7.50 -11.80
N THR A 78 3.55 -8.46 -11.60
CA THR A 78 3.77 -9.79 -12.15
C THR A 78 4.02 -9.56 -13.63
N ARG A 79 5.29 -9.65 -14.04
CA ARG A 79 5.62 -9.62 -15.46
C ARG A 79 4.71 -10.66 -16.10
N PRO A 80 3.97 -10.33 -17.18
CA PRO A 80 3.29 -11.38 -17.92
C PRO A 80 4.33 -12.45 -18.23
N PRO A 81 4.00 -13.75 -18.10
CA PRO A 81 4.94 -14.81 -18.42
C PRO A 81 5.48 -14.51 -19.82
N ARG A 82 6.81 -14.36 -19.94
CA ARG A 82 7.44 -14.26 -21.24
C ARG A 82 6.98 -15.49 -22.00
N SER A 83 6.17 -15.31 -23.03
CA SER A 83 5.87 -16.40 -23.95
C SER A 83 7.22 -17.01 -24.36
N PRO A 84 7.38 -18.34 -24.31
CA PRO A 84 8.57 -18.96 -24.84
C PRO A 84 8.68 -18.50 -26.29
N ARG A 85 9.75 -17.76 -26.61
CA ARG A 85 10.09 -17.46 -27.99
C ARG A 85 10.22 -18.82 -28.68
N SER A 86 9.31 -19.13 -29.59
CA SER A 86 9.41 -20.29 -30.46
C SER A 86 10.80 -20.25 -31.11
N GLN A 87 11.70 -21.14 -30.68
CA GLN A 87 12.91 -21.42 -31.45
C GLN A 87 12.45 -22.04 -32.76
N PRO A 88 12.79 -21.48 -33.93
CA PRO A 88 12.72 -22.28 -35.13
C PRO A 88 13.70 -23.44 -34.96
N SER A 89 13.16 -24.65 -34.88
CA SER A 89 13.92 -25.87 -35.11
C SER A 89 14.51 -25.78 -36.51
N GLN A 90 15.81 -25.55 -36.63
CA GLN A 90 16.54 -26.03 -37.79
C GLN A 90 17.16 -27.37 -37.41
N LYS A 91 16.41 -28.42 -37.77
CA LYS A 91 16.88 -29.80 -37.90
C LYS A 91 17.54 -29.95 -39.27
N LEU A 92 18.69 -30.64 -39.25
CA LEU A 92 19.44 -31.31 -40.31
C LEU A 92 19.91 -30.46 -41.51
#